data_AF-F0ZCK7-F1
#
_entry.id   AF-F0ZCK7-F1
#
_cell.length_a   1.000
_cell.length_b   1.000
_cell.length_c   1.000
_cell.angle_alpha   90.00
_cell.angle_beta   90.00
_cell.angle_gamma   90.00
#
_symmetry.space_group_name_H-M   'P 1'
#
loop_
_entity.id
_entity.type
_entity.pdbx_description
1 polymer ?
#
loop_
_entity_poly.entity_id
_entity_poly.type
_entity_poly.pdbx_seq_one_letter_code
_entity_poly.pdbx_strand_id
1 'polypeptide(L)'
;MKTIINFFTTLVLIIFLLNINNSNGQYTNDICEVYTNITGLIKTENVVVPQVCFRIVPSLGNAYLSDSITINILGATIGENSQLKVFQGSDFINGDPILVINETLTDALEPITIKNGMVILFLDSVSSDPNTPVGDCLLTVSYASSTEKHLKPSVVGLISVAVAFGVPLFIFSIIKCLIPKSTKKEKANSIKKVFFWISFILGLVFLAMILSRKVGV
;
A
#
# COMPACT_ATOMS: atom_id res chain seq x y z
N MET A 1 29.12 4.52 28.34
CA MET A 1 27.79 5.17 28.26
C MET A 1 27.44 5.68 26.86
N LYS A 2 28.29 6.46 26.15
CA LYS A 2 27.98 6.93 24.77
C LYS A 2 27.85 5.82 23.71
N THR A 3 28.66 4.76 23.81
CA THR A 3 28.62 3.60 22.91
C THR A 3 27.34 2.77 23.08
N ILE A 4 26.79 2.74 24.30
CA ILE A 4 25.57 2.01 24.63
C ILE A 4 24.33 2.66 23.98
N ILE A 5 24.30 4.00 23.91
CA ILE A 5 23.19 4.74 23.30
C ILE A 5 23.15 4.53 21.77
N ASN A 6 24.31 4.55 21.10
CA ASN A 6 24.38 4.25 19.66
C ASN A 6 24.02 2.78 19.38
N PHE A 7 24.47 1.86 20.22
CA PHE A 7 24.09 0.45 20.08
C PHE A 7 22.57 0.29 20.23
N PHE A 8 21.95 0.95 21.22
CA PHE A 8 20.50 0.91 21.42
C PHE A 8 19.70 1.51 20.26
N THR A 9 20.10 2.66 19.70
CA THR A 9 19.38 3.26 18.56
C THR A 9 19.51 2.41 17.30
N THR A 10 20.67 1.83 17.05
CA THR A 10 20.89 0.94 15.90
C THR A 10 20.12 -0.37 16.10
N LEU A 11 20.12 -0.92 17.31
CA LEU A 11 19.37 -2.12 17.69
C LEU A 11 17.86 -1.90 17.58
N VAL A 12 17.33 -0.75 18.03
CA VAL A 12 15.91 -0.39 17.90
C VAL A 12 15.54 -0.23 16.41
N LEU A 13 16.38 0.39 15.59
CA LEU A 13 16.15 0.50 14.15
C LEU A 13 16.13 -0.88 13.48
N ILE A 14 17.06 -1.78 13.84
CA ILE A 14 17.12 -3.14 13.32
C ILE A 14 15.91 -3.96 13.77
N ILE A 15 15.53 -3.90 15.05
CA ILE A 15 14.34 -4.57 15.59
C ILE A 15 13.09 -4.04 14.89
N PHE A 16 13.00 -2.75 14.64
CA PHE A 16 11.87 -2.14 13.93
C PHE A 16 11.81 -2.63 12.47
N LEU A 17 12.95 -2.61 11.75
CA LEU A 17 13.05 -3.13 10.38
C LEU A 17 12.73 -4.64 10.29
N LEU A 18 13.11 -5.42 11.30
CA LEU A 18 12.81 -6.86 11.38
C LEU A 18 11.33 -7.13 11.70
N ASN A 19 10.67 -6.27 12.48
CA ASN A 19 9.26 -6.43 12.85
C ASN A 19 8.26 -5.88 11.81
N ILE A 20 8.70 -5.11 10.81
CA ILE A 20 7.86 -4.73 9.65
C ILE A 20 7.28 -5.96 8.97
N ASN A 21 8.05 -7.05 8.93
CA ASN A 21 7.62 -8.31 8.35
C ASN A 21 6.54 -9.04 9.16
N ASN A 22 6.11 -8.56 10.34
CA ASN A 22 5.02 -9.19 11.11
C ASN A 22 3.72 -8.37 11.09
N SER A 23 3.67 -7.30 10.31
CA SER A 23 2.46 -6.47 10.14
C SER A 23 1.44 -7.16 9.23
N ASN A 24 0.56 -7.98 9.82
CA ASN A 24 -0.57 -8.64 9.15
C ASN A 24 -1.90 -7.87 9.31
N GLY A 25 -1.83 -6.55 9.50
CA GLY A 25 -2.95 -5.74 10.00
C GLY A 25 -3.69 -4.88 8.97
N GLN A 26 -3.22 -4.77 7.72
CA GLN A 26 -3.69 -3.68 6.85
C GLN A 26 -5.13 -3.86 6.33
N TYR A 27 -5.63 -5.09 6.27
CA TYR A 27 -6.95 -5.41 5.68
C TYR A 27 -7.82 -6.29 6.59
N THR A 28 -7.44 -6.48 7.85
CA THR A 28 -8.10 -7.42 8.77
C THR A 28 -9.52 -6.99 9.18
N ASN A 29 -9.83 -5.69 9.02
CA ASN A 29 -11.14 -5.10 9.29
C ASN A 29 -11.78 -4.49 8.03
N ASP A 30 -11.37 -4.95 6.85
CA ASP A 30 -11.92 -4.45 5.59
C ASP A 30 -13.32 -5.03 5.34
N ILE A 31 -14.18 -4.25 4.69
CA ILE A 31 -15.55 -4.67 4.34
C ILE A 31 -15.56 -5.65 3.16
N CYS A 32 -14.46 -5.70 2.39
CA CYS A 32 -14.30 -6.54 1.22
C CYS A 32 -13.68 -7.89 1.59
N GLU A 33 -14.15 -8.96 0.95
CA GLU A 33 -13.49 -10.26 1.03
C GLU A 33 -12.12 -10.19 0.33
N VAL A 34 -11.06 -10.63 1.02
CA VAL A 34 -9.68 -10.44 0.57
C VAL A 34 -9.11 -11.72 -0.06
N TYR A 35 -8.64 -11.60 -1.29
CA TYR A 35 -8.00 -12.65 -2.07
C TYR A 35 -6.51 -12.34 -2.23
N THR A 36 -5.65 -13.24 -1.75
CA THR A 36 -4.20 -13.01 -1.68
C THR A 36 -3.36 -13.94 -2.55
N ASN A 37 -3.99 -14.84 -3.30
CA ASN A 37 -3.28 -15.71 -4.22
C ASN A 37 -2.74 -14.92 -5.43
N ILE A 38 -1.67 -15.42 -6.05
CA ILE A 38 -1.08 -14.81 -7.26
C ILE A 38 -1.99 -15.04 -8.48
N THR A 39 -2.73 -16.15 -8.48
CA THR A 39 -3.76 -16.45 -9.48
C THR A 39 -4.99 -17.00 -8.76
N GLY A 40 -6.16 -16.83 -9.36
CA GLY A 40 -7.37 -17.41 -8.80
C GLY A 40 -8.61 -17.16 -9.65
N LEU A 41 -9.71 -17.74 -9.18
CA LEU A 41 -11.03 -17.60 -9.75
C LEU A 41 -11.96 -17.13 -8.64
N ILE A 42 -12.64 -16.01 -8.87
CA ILE A 42 -13.74 -15.53 -8.04
C ILE A 42 -15.01 -15.95 -8.75
N LYS A 43 -15.83 -16.74 -8.07
CA LYS A 43 -17.15 -17.13 -8.55
C LYS A 43 -18.16 -16.87 -7.46
N THR A 44 -19.17 -16.07 -7.76
CA THR A 44 -20.30 -15.86 -6.87
C THR A 44 -21.44 -16.80 -7.22
N GLU A 45 -22.27 -17.17 -6.24
CA GLU A 45 -23.50 -17.94 -6.46
C GLU A 45 -24.68 -17.08 -6.00
N ASN A 46 -25.59 -16.75 -6.93
CA ASN A 46 -26.88 -16.05 -6.72
C ASN A 46 -26.89 -15.15 -5.49
N VAL A 47 -26.09 -14.08 -5.59
CA VAL A 47 -25.86 -13.18 -4.47
C VAL A 47 -27.00 -12.17 -4.42
N VAL A 48 -27.89 -12.34 -3.45
CA VAL A 48 -28.97 -11.39 -3.13
C VAL A 48 -28.45 -10.42 -2.06
N VAL A 49 -27.76 -9.36 -2.46
CA VAL A 49 -27.15 -8.42 -1.50
C VAL A 49 -27.22 -6.99 -2.04
N PRO A 50 -27.53 -5.97 -1.22
CA PRO A 50 -27.47 -4.58 -1.68
C PRO A 50 -26.07 -4.16 -2.19
N GLN A 51 -24.98 -4.71 -1.61
CA GLN A 51 -23.59 -4.48 -2.04
C GLN A 51 -22.67 -5.66 -1.65
N VAL A 52 -21.80 -6.13 -2.57
CA VAL A 52 -20.73 -7.11 -2.29
C VAL A 52 -19.39 -6.59 -2.82
N CYS A 53 -18.33 -6.80 -2.06
CA CYS A 53 -17.00 -6.36 -2.41
C CYS A 53 -15.96 -7.47 -2.34
N PHE A 54 -15.13 -7.57 -3.38
CA PHE A 54 -13.98 -8.45 -3.45
C PHE A 54 -12.72 -7.63 -3.65
N ARG A 55 -11.69 -7.88 -2.83
CA ARG A 55 -10.40 -7.22 -2.93
C ARG A 55 -9.33 -8.25 -3.31
N ILE A 56 -8.67 -8.02 -4.43
CA ILE A 56 -7.57 -8.86 -4.91
C ILE A 56 -6.26 -8.14 -4.56
N VAL A 57 -5.49 -8.70 -3.62
CA VAL A 57 -4.15 -8.23 -3.20
C VAL A 57 -3.19 -9.41 -3.10
N PRO A 58 -2.56 -9.82 -4.20
CA PRO A 58 -1.60 -10.91 -4.25
C PRO A 58 -0.49 -10.74 -3.22
N SER A 59 -0.24 -11.80 -2.44
CA SER A 59 0.81 -11.80 -1.43
C SER A 59 2.16 -12.11 -2.07
N LEU A 60 2.97 -11.07 -2.28
CA LEU A 60 4.39 -11.19 -2.65
C LEU A 60 5.31 -10.93 -1.45
N GLY A 61 4.80 -11.21 -0.25
CA GLY A 61 5.42 -10.92 1.03
C GLY A 61 4.85 -9.67 1.71
N ASN A 62 5.23 -9.47 2.97
CA ASN A 62 4.55 -8.51 3.84
C ASN A 62 4.81 -7.05 3.45
N ALA A 63 5.97 -6.77 2.84
CA ALA A 63 6.38 -5.42 2.47
C ALA A 63 6.01 -4.98 1.04
N TYR A 64 5.51 -5.90 0.21
CA TYR A 64 5.42 -5.69 -1.23
C TYR A 64 3.99 -5.81 -1.76
N LEU A 65 3.72 -5.09 -2.85
CA LEU A 65 2.58 -5.32 -3.73
C LEU A 65 3.11 -5.78 -5.09
N SER A 66 2.28 -6.50 -5.84
CA SER A 66 2.55 -6.76 -7.25
C SER A 66 2.56 -5.45 -8.04
N ASP A 67 3.36 -5.35 -9.09
CA ASP A 67 3.31 -4.18 -9.97
C ASP A 67 2.01 -4.09 -10.76
N SER A 68 1.43 -5.24 -11.13
CA SER A 68 0.17 -5.30 -11.86
C SER A 68 -0.64 -6.56 -11.58
N ILE A 69 -1.95 -6.45 -11.79
CA ILE A 69 -2.92 -7.54 -11.77
C ILE A 69 -3.68 -7.50 -13.08
N THR A 70 -3.69 -8.62 -13.79
CA THR A 70 -4.58 -8.81 -14.93
C THR A 70 -5.84 -9.49 -14.45
N ILE A 71 -6.99 -8.89 -14.72
CA ILE A 71 -8.30 -9.50 -14.49
C ILE A 71 -8.93 -9.86 -15.83
N ASN A 72 -9.65 -10.96 -15.87
CA ASN A 72 -10.45 -11.38 -17.00
C ASN A 72 -11.85 -11.77 -16.49
N ILE A 73 -12.83 -10.95 -16.86
CA ILE A 73 -14.24 -11.16 -16.51
C ILE A 73 -14.79 -12.15 -17.53
N LEU A 74 -14.95 -13.39 -17.09
CA LEU A 74 -15.36 -14.51 -17.94
C LEU A 74 -16.87 -14.54 -18.18
N GLY A 75 -17.63 -13.90 -17.30
CA GLY A 75 -19.07 -13.76 -17.41
C GLY A 75 -19.63 -13.04 -16.19
N ALA A 76 -20.69 -12.28 -16.41
CA ALA A 76 -21.41 -11.61 -15.34
C ALA A 76 -22.90 -11.57 -15.66
N THR A 77 -23.74 -12.11 -14.77
CA THR A 77 -25.17 -11.81 -14.75
C THR A 77 -25.35 -10.65 -13.81
N ILE A 78 -25.81 -9.51 -14.33
CA ILE A 78 -26.10 -8.32 -13.53
C ILE A 78 -27.61 -8.21 -13.37
N GLY A 79 -28.06 -8.28 -12.13
CA GLY A 79 -29.46 -8.14 -11.77
C GLY A 79 -30.02 -6.76 -12.08
N GLU A 80 -31.35 -6.64 -12.15
CA GLU A 80 -31.99 -5.34 -12.35
C GLU A 80 -31.54 -4.32 -11.30
N ASN A 81 -31.31 -3.08 -11.74
CA ASN A 81 -30.80 -1.98 -10.93
C ASN A 81 -29.49 -2.30 -10.20
N SER A 82 -28.65 -3.19 -10.74
CA SER A 82 -27.33 -3.52 -10.17
C SER A 82 -26.22 -3.17 -11.16
N GLN A 83 -24.99 -3.03 -10.65
CA GLN A 83 -23.80 -2.80 -11.46
C GLN A 83 -22.57 -3.42 -10.82
N LEU A 84 -21.67 -3.93 -11.66
CA LEU A 84 -20.32 -4.30 -11.26
C LEU A 84 -19.38 -3.15 -11.61
N LYS A 85 -18.65 -2.67 -10.61
CA LYS A 85 -17.60 -1.67 -10.72
C LYS A 85 -16.25 -2.30 -10.44
N VAL A 86 -15.28 -1.98 -11.28
CA VAL A 86 -13.89 -2.33 -11.05
C VAL A 86 -13.14 -1.07 -10.67
N PHE A 87 -12.43 -1.10 -9.56
CA PHE A 87 -11.58 -0.01 -9.09
C PHE A 87 -10.12 -0.44 -9.07
N GLN A 88 -9.26 0.51 -9.40
CA GLN A 88 -7.82 0.38 -9.25
C GLN A 88 -7.39 0.85 -7.85
N GLY A 89 -6.60 0.05 -7.16
CA GLY A 89 -6.03 0.45 -5.87
C GLY A 89 -7.04 0.44 -4.73
N SER A 90 -6.84 1.31 -3.75
CA SER A 90 -7.61 1.35 -2.49
C SER A 90 -8.74 2.38 -2.46
N ASP A 91 -8.80 3.30 -3.42
CA ASP A 91 -9.68 4.48 -3.38
C ASP A 91 -11.07 4.23 -4.00
N PHE A 92 -11.73 3.10 -3.71
CA PHE A 92 -13.06 2.81 -4.26
C PHE A 92 -14.20 3.67 -3.69
N ILE A 93 -13.96 4.40 -2.58
CA ILE A 93 -14.95 5.26 -1.95
C ILE A 93 -15.10 6.60 -2.71
N ASN A 94 -13.98 7.14 -3.22
CA ASN A 94 -13.93 8.47 -3.84
C ASN A 94 -13.32 8.47 -5.26
N GLY A 95 -12.79 7.34 -5.70
CA GLY A 95 -12.18 7.17 -7.01
C GLY A 95 -13.22 6.75 -8.05
N ASP A 96 -12.95 7.08 -9.30
CA ASP A 96 -13.77 6.64 -10.42
C ASP A 96 -13.46 5.17 -10.75
N PRO A 97 -14.49 4.36 -11.06
CA PRO A 97 -14.28 3.00 -11.53
C PRO A 97 -13.62 3.01 -12.91
N ILE A 98 -12.68 2.08 -13.13
CA ILE A 98 -12.04 1.88 -14.43
C ILE A 98 -12.95 1.14 -15.42
N LEU A 99 -13.91 0.37 -14.90
CA LEU A 99 -14.90 -0.36 -15.67
C LEU A 99 -16.19 -0.42 -14.87
N VAL A 100 -17.30 -0.21 -15.56
CA VAL A 100 -18.65 -0.34 -15.03
C VAL A 100 -19.46 -1.24 -15.96
N ILE A 101 -20.10 -2.26 -15.42
CA ILE A 101 -20.93 -3.22 -16.15
C ILE A 101 -22.32 -3.20 -15.52
N ASN A 102 -23.32 -2.80 -16.30
CA ASN A 102 -24.71 -2.63 -15.87
C ASN A 102 -25.65 -3.68 -16.47
N GLU A 103 -25.12 -4.55 -17.31
CA GLU A 103 -25.89 -5.53 -18.06
C GLU A 103 -25.22 -6.90 -18.01
N THR A 104 -25.98 -7.92 -18.37
CA THR A 104 -25.48 -9.29 -18.40
C THR A 104 -24.46 -9.46 -19.53
N LEU A 105 -23.25 -9.89 -19.17
CA LEU A 105 -22.18 -10.26 -20.09
C LEU A 105 -22.29 -11.74 -20.43
N THR A 106 -22.59 -12.03 -21.70
CA THR A 106 -22.62 -13.39 -22.26
C THR A 106 -21.25 -13.88 -22.70
N ASP A 107 -20.34 -12.96 -23.02
CA ASP A 107 -19.00 -13.24 -23.51
C ASP A 107 -17.94 -12.69 -22.55
N ALA A 108 -16.78 -13.33 -22.56
CA ALA A 108 -15.64 -12.87 -21.77
C ALA A 108 -15.14 -11.52 -22.30
N LEU A 109 -14.87 -10.60 -21.38
CA LEU A 109 -14.26 -9.31 -21.72
C LEU A 109 -12.76 -9.47 -22.01
N GLU A 110 -12.21 -8.54 -22.78
CA GLU A 110 -10.76 -8.48 -22.95
C GLU A 110 -10.06 -8.32 -21.58
N PRO A 111 -8.94 -9.03 -21.34
CA PRO A 111 -8.23 -8.93 -20.08
C PRO A 111 -7.77 -7.51 -19.77
N ILE A 112 -8.07 -7.03 -18.57
CA ILE A 112 -7.72 -5.68 -18.12
C ILE A 112 -6.51 -5.77 -17.21
N THR A 113 -5.44 -5.06 -17.58
CA THR A 113 -4.24 -4.94 -16.74
C THR A 113 -4.32 -3.71 -15.85
N ILE A 114 -4.36 -3.95 -14.55
CA ILE A 114 -4.49 -2.93 -13.51
C ILE A 114 -3.15 -2.76 -12.81
N LYS A 115 -2.65 -1.53 -12.74
CA LYS A 115 -1.37 -1.23 -12.06
C LYS A 115 -1.56 -1.09 -10.56
N ASN A 116 -0.46 -1.12 -9.81
CA ASN A 116 -0.43 -0.95 -8.35
C ASN A 116 -0.96 -2.16 -7.55
N GLY A 117 -0.95 -3.35 -8.15
CA GLY A 117 -1.04 -4.62 -7.41
C GLY A 117 -2.29 -4.83 -6.56
N MET A 118 -3.35 -4.08 -6.83
CA MET A 118 -4.58 -4.10 -6.07
C MET A 118 -5.76 -3.78 -6.96
N VAL A 119 -6.76 -4.64 -6.89
CA VAL A 119 -8.03 -4.50 -7.59
C VAL A 119 -9.15 -4.65 -6.59
N ILE A 120 -10.18 -3.82 -6.72
CA ILE A 120 -11.42 -3.98 -5.99
C ILE A 120 -12.53 -4.19 -7.01
N LEU A 121 -13.28 -5.27 -6.82
CA LEU A 121 -14.51 -5.54 -7.55
C LEU A 121 -15.66 -5.24 -6.60
N PHE A 122 -16.54 -4.35 -7.00
CA PHE A 122 -17.66 -3.90 -6.20
C PHE A 122 -18.95 -4.13 -6.98
N LEU A 123 -19.80 -4.99 -6.48
CA LEU A 123 -21.13 -5.21 -7.01
C LEU A 123 -22.10 -4.41 -6.14
N ASP A 124 -22.81 -3.45 -6.71
CA ASP A 124 -23.77 -2.63 -5.98
C ASP A 124 -25.15 -2.57 -6.64
N SER A 125 -26.17 -2.35 -5.82
CA SER A 125 -27.51 -1.96 -6.25
C SER A 125 -27.61 -0.44 -6.33
N VAL A 126 -28.10 0.05 -7.46
CA VAL A 126 -28.35 1.46 -7.79
C VAL A 126 -29.72 1.92 -7.26
N SER A 127 -30.54 1.02 -6.71
CA SER A 127 -31.83 1.42 -6.13
C SER A 127 -31.65 2.12 -4.79
N SER A 128 -32.30 3.29 -4.66
CA SER A 128 -32.40 4.02 -3.39
C SER A 128 -33.44 3.42 -2.44
N ASP A 129 -34.27 2.48 -2.91
CA ASP A 129 -35.28 1.81 -2.11
C ASP A 129 -34.74 0.45 -1.61
N PRO A 130 -34.56 0.27 -0.29
CA PRO A 130 -34.10 -0.99 0.29
C PRO A 130 -35.06 -2.17 0.08
N ASN A 131 -36.28 -1.92 -0.44
CA ASN A 131 -37.27 -2.95 -0.76
C ASN A 131 -37.33 -3.32 -2.25
N THR A 132 -36.55 -2.65 -3.12
CA THR A 132 -36.46 -3.09 -4.52
C THR A 132 -35.76 -4.44 -4.57
N PRO A 133 -36.33 -5.47 -5.21
CA PRO A 133 -35.66 -6.75 -5.35
C PRO A 133 -34.32 -6.55 -6.03
N VAL A 134 -33.23 -6.87 -5.33
CA VAL A 134 -31.89 -6.94 -5.92
C VAL A 134 -31.91 -8.16 -6.85
N GLY A 135 -31.66 -7.95 -8.14
CA GLY A 135 -31.61 -9.07 -9.07
C GLY A 135 -30.42 -9.99 -8.76
N ASP A 136 -30.59 -11.29 -8.97
CA ASP A 136 -29.54 -12.28 -8.76
C ASP A 136 -28.32 -11.96 -9.62
N CYS A 137 -27.19 -11.69 -8.96
CA CYS A 137 -25.94 -11.41 -9.64
C CYS A 137 -25.00 -12.61 -9.57
N LEU A 138 -24.47 -13.00 -10.73
CA LEU A 138 -23.45 -14.03 -10.89
C LEU A 138 -22.21 -13.38 -11.46
N LEU A 139 -21.06 -13.56 -10.84
CA LEU A 139 -19.79 -13.01 -11.31
C LEU A 139 -18.77 -14.13 -11.40
N THR A 140 -18.12 -14.27 -12.56
CA THR A 140 -16.97 -15.16 -12.75
C THR A 140 -15.77 -14.36 -13.24
N VAL A 141 -14.75 -14.21 -12.40
CA VAL A 141 -13.53 -13.47 -12.73
C VAL A 141 -12.31 -14.35 -12.48
N SER A 142 -11.47 -14.49 -13.49
CA SER A 142 -10.13 -15.02 -13.31
C SER A 142 -9.13 -13.88 -13.18
N TYR A 143 -8.12 -14.06 -12.33
CA TYR A 143 -7.08 -13.05 -12.15
C TYR A 143 -5.70 -13.69 -12.10
N ALA A 144 -4.71 -12.93 -12.57
CA ALA A 144 -3.31 -13.28 -12.52
C ALA A 144 -2.47 -12.04 -12.19
N SER A 145 -1.56 -12.19 -11.24
CA SER A 145 -0.66 -11.14 -10.78
C SER A 145 0.71 -11.27 -11.43
N SER A 146 1.34 -10.14 -11.74
CA SER A 146 2.78 -10.11 -12.02
C SER A 146 3.58 -10.59 -10.81
N THR A 147 4.77 -11.13 -11.07
CA THR A 147 5.78 -11.44 -10.05
C THR A 147 6.68 -10.25 -9.74
N GLU A 148 6.65 -9.21 -10.59
CA GLU A 148 7.32 -7.94 -10.33
C GLU A 148 6.65 -7.23 -9.15
N LYS A 149 7.45 -6.52 -8.36
CA LYS A 149 7.01 -6.03 -7.05
C LYS A 149 7.54 -4.64 -6.74
N HIS A 150 6.69 -3.85 -6.10
CA HIS A 150 7.04 -2.57 -5.50
C HIS A 150 6.71 -2.55 -4.01
N LEU A 151 7.31 -1.62 -3.29
CA LEU A 151 7.08 -1.46 -1.87
C LEU A 151 5.68 -0.89 -1.60
N LYS A 152 4.99 -1.45 -0.61
CA LYS A 152 3.72 -0.89 -0.13
C LYS A 152 3.89 0.58 0.26
N PRO A 153 2.91 1.46 -0.02
CA PRO A 153 2.97 2.86 0.41
C PRO A 153 3.20 3.03 1.92
N SER A 154 2.64 2.14 2.74
CA SER A 154 2.86 2.10 4.19
C SER A 154 4.33 1.83 4.56
N VAL A 155 4.98 0.90 3.85
CA VAL A 155 6.40 0.57 4.05
C VAL A 155 7.31 1.69 3.57
N VAL A 156 7.00 2.28 2.41
CA VAL A 156 7.75 3.45 1.91
C VAL A 156 7.68 4.59 2.92
N GLY A 157 6.49 4.90 3.47
CA GLY A 157 6.32 5.91 4.50
C GLY A 157 7.14 5.60 5.76
N LEU A 158 7.17 4.33 6.16
CA LEU A 158 7.94 3.89 7.31
C LEU A 158 9.46 4.04 7.12
N ILE A 159 9.97 3.59 5.98
CA ILE A 159 11.39 3.77 5.59
C ILE A 159 11.72 5.27 5.54
N SER A 160 10.81 6.09 5.02
CA SER A 160 10.99 7.54 4.93
C SER A 160 11.19 8.17 6.30
N VAL A 161 10.35 7.82 7.27
CA VAL A 161 10.48 8.28 8.66
C VAL A 161 11.80 7.78 9.27
N ALA A 162 12.12 6.50 9.09
CA ALA A 162 13.35 5.91 9.60
C ALA A 162 14.60 6.63 9.07
N VAL A 163 14.63 6.98 7.77
CA VAL A 163 15.73 7.74 7.15
C VAL A 163 15.78 9.18 7.65
N ALA A 164 14.63 9.85 7.74
CA ALA A 164 14.54 11.24 8.19
C ALA A 164 15.12 11.46 9.59
N PHE A 165 14.94 10.50 10.51
CA PHE A 165 15.51 10.57 11.85
C PHE A 165 16.87 9.88 11.97
N GLY A 166 17.09 8.78 11.24
CA GLY A 166 18.32 7.98 11.31
C GLY A 166 19.54 8.71 10.77
N VAL A 167 19.41 9.40 9.62
CA VAL A 167 20.54 10.09 8.98
C VAL A 167 21.08 11.23 9.87
N PRO A 168 20.26 12.15 10.42
CA PRO A 168 20.74 13.17 11.34
C PRO A 168 21.42 12.62 12.59
N LEU A 169 20.83 11.57 13.20
CA LEU A 169 21.39 10.96 14.41
C LEU A 169 22.73 10.28 14.15
N PHE A 170 22.86 9.56 13.03
CA PHE A 170 24.10 8.89 12.65
C PHE A 170 25.24 9.89 12.42
N ILE A 171 24.99 10.93 11.61
CA ILE A 171 25.99 11.96 11.31
C ILE A 171 26.37 12.73 12.57
N PHE A 172 25.40 13.12 13.40
CA PHE A 172 25.67 13.79 14.68
C PHE A 172 26.53 12.94 15.61
N SER A 173 26.32 11.62 15.62
CA SER A 173 27.09 10.71 16.47
C SER A 173 28.54 10.55 15.99
N ILE A 174 28.76 10.44 14.68
CA ILE A 174 30.11 10.44 14.09
C ILE A 174 30.87 11.70 14.47
N ILE A 175 30.23 12.86 14.32
CA ILE A 175 30.87 14.16 14.56
C ILE A 175 31.22 14.35 16.04
N LYS A 176 30.36 13.87 16.93
CA LYS A 176 30.64 13.87 18.37
C LYS A 176 31.87 13.02 18.73
N CYS A 177 32.19 11.99 17.94
CA CYS A 177 33.39 11.16 18.08
C CYS A 177 34.62 11.82 17.44
N LEU A 178 34.46 12.54 16.33
CA LEU A 178 35.56 13.19 15.61
C LEU A 178 36.06 14.49 16.27
N ILE A 179 35.25 15.15 17.12
CA ILE A 179 35.69 16.36 17.82
C ILE A 179 36.76 16.01 18.88
N PRO A 180 37.99 16.53 18.76
CA PRO A 180 39.06 16.28 19.75
C PRO A 180 38.65 16.78 21.14
N LYS A 181 38.99 16.01 22.19
CA LYS A 181 38.70 16.40 23.59
C LYS A 181 39.40 17.71 24.01
N SER A 182 40.46 18.12 23.31
CA SER A 182 41.20 19.38 23.53
C SER A 182 40.49 20.62 22.98
N THR A 183 39.37 20.46 22.26
CA THR A 183 38.65 21.59 21.65
C THR A 183 37.91 22.42 22.70
N LYS A 184 38.08 23.75 22.68
CA LYS A 184 37.32 24.67 23.55
C LYS A 184 35.82 24.40 23.47
N LYS A 185 35.14 24.38 24.63
CA LYS A 185 33.72 23.99 24.80
C LYS A 185 32.78 24.77 23.87
N GLU A 186 33.01 26.07 23.67
CA GLU A 186 32.22 26.91 22.76
C GLU A 186 32.39 26.52 21.30
N LYS A 187 33.63 26.32 20.84
CA LYS A 187 33.93 25.91 19.47
C LYS A 187 33.36 24.52 19.17
N ALA A 188 33.44 23.60 20.13
CA ALA A 188 32.81 22.27 20.03
C ALA A 188 31.28 22.34 19.96
N ASN A 189 30.64 23.28 20.65
CA ASN A 189 29.18 23.46 20.60
C ASN A 189 28.71 24.12 19.29
N SER A 190 29.48 25.08 18.76
CA SER A 190 29.20 25.70 17.45
C SER A 190 29.25 24.65 16.31
N ILE A 191 30.31 23.83 16.28
CA ILE A 191 30.46 22.75 15.29
C ILE A 191 29.28 21.77 15.35
N LYS A 192 28.87 21.33 16.56
CA LYS A 192 27.72 20.43 16.71
C LYS A 192 26.41 21.03 16.18
N LYS A 193 26.17 22.33 16.40
CA LYS A 193 24.97 23.01 15.90
C LYS A 193 24.95 23.06 14.36
N VAL A 194 26.06 23.46 13.74
CA VAL A 194 26.16 23.56 12.27
C VAL A 194 25.90 22.20 11.62
N PHE A 195 26.56 21.16 12.11
CA PHE A 195 26.40 19.83 11.52
C PHE A 195 25.06 19.17 11.82
N PHE A 196 24.42 19.48 12.95
CA PHE A 196 23.04 19.07 13.18
C PHE A 196 22.11 19.62 12.08
N TRP A 197 22.22 20.92 11.76
CA TRP A 197 21.42 21.55 10.71
C TRP A 197 21.71 20.99 9.31
N ILE A 198 22.98 20.79 8.96
CA ILE A 198 23.35 20.17 7.68
C ILE A 198 22.74 18.77 7.55
N SER A 199 22.84 17.97 8.61
CA SER A 199 22.33 16.60 8.59
C SER A 199 20.80 16.55 8.54
N PHE A 200 20.13 17.51 9.20
CA PHE A 200 18.69 17.68 9.16
C PHE A 200 18.20 18.05 7.74
N ILE A 201 18.88 19.00 7.09
CA ILE A 201 18.58 19.38 5.70
C ILE A 201 18.79 18.19 4.77
N LEU A 202 19.89 17.44 4.94
CA LEU A 202 20.16 16.23 4.15
C LEU A 202 19.05 15.18 4.35
N GLY A 203 18.62 14.95 5.59
CA GLY A 203 17.53 14.05 5.93
C GLY A 203 16.20 14.47 5.28
N LEU A 204 15.90 15.77 5.27
CA LEU A 204 14.72 16.32 4.57
C LEU A 204 14.81 16.15 3.04
N VAL A 205 15.99 16.33 2.45
CA VAL A 205 16.19 16.10 1.01
C VAL A 205 16.01 14.63 0.64
N PHE A 206 16.54 13.70 1.44
CA PHE A 206 16.27 12.27 1.26
C PHE A 206 14.80 11.92 1.42
N LEU A 207 14.14 12.49 2.44
CA LEU A 207 12.71 12.34 2.65
C LEU A 207 11.92 12.82 1.42
N ALA A 208 12.24 14.01 0.90
CA ALA A 208 11.61 14.57 -0.30
C ALA A 208 11.85 13.69 -1.54
N MET A 209 13.05 13.14 -1.72
CA MET A 209 13.33 12.21 -2.82
C MET A 209 12.53 10.90 -2.71
N ILE A 210 12.43 10.31 -1.51
CA ILE A 210 11.67 9.07 -1.30
C ILE A 210 10.17 9.33 -1.51
N LEU A 211 9.65 10.44 -1.00
CA LEU A 211 8.26 10.85 -1.23
C LEU A 211 8.00 11.23 -2.69
N SER A 212 8.96 11.82 -3.40
CA SER A 212 8.81 12.16 -4.82
C SER A 212 8.64 10.91 -5.70
N ARG A 213 9.25 9.77 -5.32
CA ARG A 213 8.99 8.47 -5.98
C ARG A 213 7.55 7.96 -5.77
N LYS A 214 6.81 8.47 -4.79
CA LYS A 214 5.38 8.18 -4.57
C LYS A 214 4.47 8.92 -5.55
N VAL A 215 4.93 10.02 -6.15
CA VAL A 215 4.12 10.88 -7.04
C VAL A 215 4.29 10.51 -8.52
N GLY A 216 5.04 9.45 -8.82
CA GLY A 216 5.06 8.83 -10.16
C GLY A 216 3.85 7.92 -10.35
N VAL A 217 2.64 8.50 -10.33
CA VAL A 217 1.42 7.90 -10.89
C VAL A 217 0.94 8.82 -12.00
#